data_AF-A0A948F9H6-F1
#
_entry.id   AF-A0A948F9H6-F1
#
_cell.length_a   1.000
_cell.length_b   1.000
_cell.length_c   1.000
_cell.angle_alpha   90.00
_cell.angle_beta   90.00
_cell.angle_gamma   90.00
#
_symmetry.space_group_name_H-M   'P 1'
#
loop_
_entity.id
_entity.type
_entity.pdbx_description
1 polymer ?
#
loop_
_entity_poly.entity_id
_entity_poly.type
_entity_poly.pdbx_seq_one_letter_code
_entity_poly.pdbx_strand_id
1 'polypeptide(L)'
;MSEMTLRKWHRRIGITLALFIILQAGSGLLISFSGLNVPHEHEKQIIHEPEHDHTGPGWLNTFKNIHHGGGPIGNLYRIIVGIGAIGMAASGTAIFYHIKNRMK
;
A
#
# COMPACT_ATOMS: atom_id res chain seq x y z
N MET A 1 -9.06 -14.49 24.97
CA MET A 1 -9.91 -14.92 23.82
C MET A 1 -9.67 -16.40 23.59
N SER A 2 -10.71 -17.16 23.23
CA SER A 2 -10.49 -18.53 22.74
C SER A 2 -9.78 -18.50 21.38
N GLU A 3 -9.03 -19.55 21.07
CA GLU A 3 -8.28 -19.67 19.82
C GLU A 3 -9.18 -19.52 18.58
N MET A 4 -10.40 -20.06 18.67
CA MET A 4 -11.41 -19.92 17.62
C MET A 4 -11.78 -18.46 17.37
N THR A 5 -11.90 -17.65 18.42
CA THR A 5 -12.20 -16.22 18.27
C THR A 5 -11.01 -15.45 17.70
N LEU A 6 -9.77 -15.78 18.10
CA LEU A 6 -8.55 -15.18 17.54
C LEU A 6 -8.46 -15.43 16.02
N ARG A 7 -8.69 -16.67 15.57
CA ARG A 7 -8.70 -17.02 14.14
C ARG A 7 -9.79 -16.30 13.35
N LYS A 8 -11.00 -16.18 13.91
CA LYS A 8 -12.11 -15.43 13.27
C LYS A 8 -11.76 -13.95 13.12
N TRP A 9 -11.16 -13.35 14.14
CA TRP A 9 -10.77 -11.94 14.12
C TRP A 9 -9.63 -11.68 13.13
N HIS A 10 -8.56 -12.51 13.16
CA HIS A 10 -7.48 -12.48 12.19
C HIS A 10 -8.00 -12.55 10.75
N ARG A 11 -8.91 -13.49 10.45
CA ARG A 11 -9.48 -13.62 9.11
C ARG A 11 -10.29 -12.38 8.69
N ARG A 12 -11.12 -11.84 9.58
CA ARG A 12 -11.93 -10.64 9.27
C ARG A 12 -11.04 -9.45 8.94
N ILE A 13 -10.05 -9.16 9.79
CA ILE A 13 -9.12 -8.06 9.58
C ILE A 13 -8.25 -8.29 8.35
N GLY A 14 -7.79 -9.52 8.15
CA GLY A 14 -6.99 -9.87 6.98
C GLY A 14 -7.70 -9.62 5.66
N ILE A 15 -8.99 -10.01 5.54
CA ILE A 15 -9.78 -9.77 4.33
C ILE A 15 -9.95 -8.26 4.09
N THR A 16 -10.27 -7.50 5.14
CA THR A 16 -10.40 -6.04 5.03
C THR A 16 -9.10 -5.38 4.60
N LEU A 17 -7.97 -5.72 5.24
CA LEU A 17 -6.65 -5.17 4.88
C LEU A 17 -6.20 -5.59 3.48
N ALA A 18 -6.51 -6.80 3.04
CA ALA A 18 -6.12 -7.28 1.73
C ALA A 18 -6.66 -6.39 0.61
N LEU A 19 -7.92 -5.93 0.72
CA LEU A 19 -8.50 -5.00 -0.25
C LEU A 19 -7.68 -3.70 -0.35
N PHE A 20 -7.30 -3.13 0.79
CA PHE A 20 -6.51 -1.90 0.86
C PHE A 20 -5.08 -2.10 0.32
N ILE A 21 -4.44 -3.20 0.67
CA ILE A 21 -3.09 -3.54 0.19
C ILE A 21 -3.10 -3.77 -1.32
N ILE A 22 -4.09 -4.46 -1.87
CA ILE A 22 -4.22 -4.68 -3.31
C ILE A 22 -4.37 -3.35 -4.05
N LEU A 23 -5.21 -2.43 -3.57
CA LEU A 23 -5.37 -1.12 -4.19
C LEU A 23 -4.07 -0.30 -4.14
N GLN A 24 -3.36 -0.34 -3.02
CA GLN A 24 -2.08 0.38 -2.86
C GLN A 24 -0.97 -0.22 -3.74
N ALA A 25 -0.83 -1.55 -3.74
CA ALA A 25 0.17 -2.24 -4.54
C ALA A 25 -0.14 -2.13 -6.04
N GLY A 26 -1.41 -2.30 -6.43
CA GLY A 26 -1.86 -2.20 -7.81
C GLY A 26 -1.66 -0.80 -8.39
N SER A 27 -2.03 0.25 -7.64
CA SER A 27 -1.79 1.63 -8.09
C SER A 27 -0.29 1.94 -8.23
N GLY A 28 0.56 1.48 -7.30
CA GLY A 28 2.01 1.66 -7.41
C GLY A 28 2.63 0.90 -8.58
N LEU A 29 2.15 -0.30 -8.85
CA LEU A 29 2.61 -1.10 -9.98
C LEU A 29 2.24 -0.44 -11.32
N LEU A 30 1.00 0.06 -11.46
CA LEU A 30 0.57 0.78 -12.66
C LEU A 30 1.42 2.02 -12.94
N ILE A 31 1.73 2.79 -11.90
CA ILE A 31 2.61 3.97 -12.04
C ILE A 31 4.02 3.56 -12.46
N SER A 32 4.54 2.49 -11.86
CA SER A 32 5.87 1.96 -12.22
C SER A 32 5.92 1.57 -13.70
N PHE A 33 4.88 0.93 -14.22
CA PHE A 33 4.79 0.61 -15.66
C PHE A 33 4.65 1.85 -16.55
N SER A 34 3.88 2.86 -16.14
CA SER A 34 3.81 4.10 -16.91
C SER A 34 5.15 4.83 -16.99
N GLY A 35 5.98 4.76 -15.94
CA GLY A 35 7.32 5.35 -15.94
C GLY A 35 8.29 4.62 -16.88
N LEU A 36 8.13 3.31 -17.06
CA LEU A 36 8.99 2.51 -17.96
C LEU A 36 8.71 2.78 -19.46
N ASN A 37 7.54 3.33 -19.79
CA ASN A 37 7.12 3.58 -21.17
C ASN A 37 7.38 5.01 -21.65
N VAL A 38 8.01 5.85 -20.82
CA VAL A 38 8.47 7.19 -21.22
C VAL A 38 9.92 7.06 -21.69
N PRO A 39 10.25 7.39 -22.96
CA PRO A 39 11.64 7.51 -23.39
C PRO A 39 12.29 8.62 -22.56
N HIS A 40 13.23 8.26 -21.68
CA HIS A 40 14.08 9.23 -21.02
C HIS A 40 15.05 9.84 -22.05
N GLU A 41 14.62 10.88 -22.76
CA GLU A 41 15.56 11.80 -23.39
C GLU A 41 16.22 12.63 -22.28
N HIS A 42 17.52 12.52 -22.17
CA HIS A 42 18.34 13.32 -21.27
C HIS A 42 18.33 14.78 -21.73
N GLU A 43 17.38 15.58 -21.25
CA GLU A 43 17.45 17.03 -21.43
C GLU A 43 18.20 17.70 -20.27
N LYS A 44 19.17 18.52 -20.65
CA LYS A 44 20.20 19.16 -19.83
C LYS A 44 19.63 19.98 -18.66
N GLN A 45 20.36 19.93 -17.54
CA GLN A 45 20.35 20.97 -16.49
C GLN A 45 20.60 22.37 -17.08
N ILE A 46 19.60 23.26 -17.08
CA ILE A 46 19.77 24.72 -16.94
C ILE A 46 18.52 25.32 -16.22
N ILE A 47 18.72 25.79 -14.98
CA ILE A 47 18.11 26.95 -14.28
C ILE A 47 16.55 27.04 -14.14
N HIS A 48 16.10 27.03 -12.87
CA HIS A 48 14.89 27.60 -12.23
C HIS A 48 13.75 28.20 -13.10
N GLU A 49 12.58 27.56 -13.09
CA GLU A 49 11.23 28.14 -12.87
C GLU A 49 10.23 27.04 -12.42
N PRO A 50 9.14 27.38 -11.67
CA PRO A 50 8.18 26.40 -11.15
C PRO A 50 7.10 26.12 -12.20
N GLU A 51 7.41 25.30 -13.19
CA GLU A 51 6.45 24.96 -14.24
C GLU A 51 5.62 23.73 -13.85
N HIS A 52 4.31 23.93 -13.77
CA HIS A 52 3.32 22.90 -13.53
C HIS A 52 3.36 21.85 -14.66
N ASP A 53 3.85 20.68 -14.30
CA ASP A 53 4.00 19.47 -15.10
C ASP A 53 2.62 19.00 -15.65
N HIS A 54 2.26 19.48 -16.85
CA HIS A 54 0.98 19.25 -17.53
C HIS A 54 1.08 18.28 -18.73
N THR A 55 2.20 17.60 -18.94
CA THR A 55 2.44 16.76 -20.15
C THR A 55 2.12 15.28 -19.97
N GLY A 56 1.47 14.88 -18.88
CA GLY A 56 0.88 13.55 -18.71
C GLY A 56 -0.64 13.55 -18.96
N PRO A 57 -1.24 12.50 -19.55
CA PRO A 57 -2.70 12.36 -19.61
C PRO A 57 -3.28 12.59 -18.21
N GLY A 58 -4.34 13.39 -18.03
CA GLY A 58 -4.84 13.78 -16.70
C GLY A 58 -5.13 12.63 -15.72
N TRP A 59 -5.31 11.41 -16.24
CA TRP A 59 -5.34 10.17 -15.47
C TRP A 59 -4.04 9.88 -14.72
N LEU A 60 -2.87 10.12 -15.31
CA LEU A 60 -1.55 9.94 -14.71
C LEU A 60 -1.34 10.85 -13.49
N ASN A 61 -1.75 12.12 -13.57
CA ASN A 61 -1.74 13.03 -12.42
C ASN A 61 -2.74 12.60 -11.33
N THR A 62 -3.88 12.04 -11.73
CA THR A 62 -4.87 11.49 -10.78
C THR A 62 -4.31 10.26 -10.06
N PHE A 63 -3.67 9.33 -10.77
CA PHE A 63 -3.00 8.18 -10.19
C PHE A 63 -1.82 8.60 -9.32
N LYS A 64 -0.99 9.55 -9.76
CA LYS A 64 0.14 10.09 -8.97
C LYS A 64 -0.35 10.73 -7.67
N ASN A 65 -1.43 11.50 -7.70
CA ASN A 65 -2.02 12.10 -6.50
C ASN A 65 -2.65 11.06 -5.56
N ILE A 66 -3.39 10.08 -6.10
CA ILE A 66 -3.94 8.98 -5.30
C ILE A 66 -2.81 8.13 -4.70
N HIS A 67 -1.78 7.86 -5.47
CA HIS A 67 -0.68 6.99 -5.08
C HIS A 67 0.26 7.63 -4.08
N HIS A 68 0.62 8.91 -4.21
CA HIS A 68 1.42 9.61 -3.21
C HIS A 68 0.61 10.00 -1.96
N GLY A 69 -0.71 9.80 -2.00
CA GLY A 69 -1.55 9.76 -0.80
C GLY A 69 -2.40 11.00 -0.57
N GLY A 70 -2.74 11.77 -1.61
CA GLY A 70 -3.76 12.83 -1.53
C GLY A 70 -3.57 13.85 -0.40
N GLY A 71 -2.37 13.98 0.17
CA GLY A 71 -2.08 14.81 1.33
C GLY A 71 -2.20 14.09 2.70
N PRO A 72 -2.50 14.82 3.79
CA PRO A 72 -2.49 14.29 5.16
C PRO A 72 -3.42 13.09 5.39
N ILE A 73 -4.54 13.02 4.67
CA ILE A 73 -5.54 11.96 4.80
C ILE A 73 -4.98 10.61 4.32
N GLY A 74 -4.26 10.56 3.20
CA GLY A 74 -3.66 9.31 2.74
C GLY A 74 -2.50 8.84 3.64
N ASN A 75 -1.79 9.77 4.30
CA ASN A 75 -0.81 9.40 5.31
C ASN A 75 -1.48 8.72 6.52
N LEU A 76 -2.58 9.28 7.03
CA LEU A 76 -3.34 8.66 8.12
C LEU A 76 -3.85 7.27 7.72
N TYR A 77 -4.41 7.14 6.51
CA TYR A 77 -4.83 5.87 5.95
C TYR A 77 -3.70 4.83 5.94
N ARG A 78 -2.50 5.19 5.45
CA ARG A 78 -1.34 4.29 5.43
C ARG A 78 -0.89 3.87 6.82
N ILE A 79 -0.93 4.78 7.79
CA ILE A 79 -0.61 4.45 9.19
C ILE A 79 -1.58 3.39 9.71
N ILE A 80 -2.89 3.57 9.48
CA ILE A 80 -3.92 2.61 9.90
C ILE A 80 -3.69 1.23 9.24
N VAL A 81 -3.43 1.21 7.93
CA VAL A 81 -3.12 -0.04 7.19
C VAL A 81 -1.84 -0.68 7.72
N GLY A 82 -0.80 0.09 7.99
CA GLY A 82 0.47 -0.39 8.55
C GLY A 82 0.30 -1.02 9.94
N ILE A 83 -0.43 -0.35 10.84
CA ILE A 83 -0.78 -0.91 12.16
C ILE A 83 -1.56 -2.21 12.00
N GLY A 84 -2.54 -2.22 11.08
CA GLY A 84 -3.31 -3.43 10.78
C GLY A 84 -2.43 -4.58 10.30
N ALA A 85 -1.47 -4.32 9.41
CA ALA A 85 -0.53 -5.32 8.91
C ALA A 85 0.37 -5.88 10.02
N ILE A 86 0.86 -5.03 10.93
CA ILE A 86 1.62 -5.48 12.12
C ILE A 86 0.73 -6.37 13.00
N GLY A 87 -0.52 -5.97 13.25
CA GLY A 87 -1.49 -6.78 14.00
C GLY A 87 -1.76 -8.14 13.35
N MET A 88 -1.81 -8.20 12.01
CA MET A 88 -1.95 -9.44 11.26
C MET A 88 -0.74 -10.36 11.42
N ALA A 89 0.47 -9.81 11.35
CA ALA A 89 1.70 -10.58 11.57
C ALA A 89 1.78 -11.14 12.99
N ALA A 90 1.47 -10.32 14.00
CA ALA A 90 1.45 -10.73 15.40
C ALA A 90 0.40 -11.82 15.67
N SER A 91 -0.83 -11.62 15.20
CA SER A 91 -1.91 -12.60 15.39
C SER A 91 -1.68 -13.91 14.63
N GLY A 92 -1.13 -13.85 13.41
CA GLY A 92 -0.73 -15.05 12.66
C GLY A 92 0.37 -15.83 13.37
N THR A 93 1.36 -15.13 13.92
CA THR A 93 2.43 -15.73 14.74
C THR A 93 1.88 -16.41 15.99
N ALA A 94 0.95 -15.76 16.70
CA ALA A 94 0.28 -16.36 17.85
C ALA A 94 -0.48 -17.64 17.47
N ILE A 95 -1.25 -17.62 16.37
CA ILE A 95 -1.96 -18.80 15.86
C ILE A 95 -0.97 -19.93 15.56
N PHE A 96 0.17 -19.64 14.93
CA PHE A 96 1.21 -20.62 14.63
C PHE A 96 1.73 -21.31 15.91
N TYR A 97 2.09 -20.55 16.94
CA TYR A 97 2.58 -21.12 18.20
C TYR A 97 1.50 -21.94 18.92
N HIS A 98 0.23 -21.51 18.89
CA HIS A 98 -0.87 -22.29 19.44
C HIS A 98 -1.06 -23.65 18.74
N ILE A 99 -0.86 -23.71 17.42
CA ILE A 99 -0.88 -24.98 16.68
C ILE A 99 0.34 -25.82 17.06
N LYS A 100 1.54 -25.23 17.07
CA LYS A 100 2.79 -25.93 17.38
C LYS A 100 2.78 -26.58 18.75
N ASN A 101 2.25 -25.90 19.77
CA ASN A 101 2.20 -26.41 21.13
C ASN A 101 1.23 -27.58 21.33
N ARG A 102 0.33 -27.87 20.38
CA ARG A 102 -0.53 -29.07 20.39
C ARG A 102 0.07 -30.27 19.69
N MET A 103 1.11 -30.05 18.88
CA MET A 103 1.82 -31.11 18.16
C MET A 103 2.98 -31.69 18.96
N LYS A 104 3.28 -31.11 20.13
CA LYS A 104 4.14 -31.69 21.16
C LYS A 104 3.25 -32.38 22.18
#